data_AF-A0AAE4H4U6-F1
#
_entry.id   AF-A0AAE4H4U6-F1
#
_cell.length_a   1.000
_cell.length_b   1.000
_cell.length_c   1.000
_cell.angle_alpha   90.00
_cell.angle_beta   90.00
_cell.angle_gamma   90.00
#
_symmetry.space_group_name_H-M   'P 1'
#
loop_
_entity.id
_entity.type
_entity.pdbx_description
1 polymer ?
#
loop_
_entity_poly.entity_id
_entity_poly.type
_entity_poly.pdbx_seq_one_letter_code
_entity_poly.pdbx_strand_id
1 'polypeptide(L)' 'MNTIGSLINTSAHDAKITLEGMLASRPAEAARTALDLLEALQGKEGQASRRKVAASVLRKAAKELEAS' A
#
# COMPACT_ATOMS: atom_id res chain seq x y z
N MET A 1 2.24 -14.74 -0.01
CA MET A 1 0.82 -14.58 -0.40
C MET A 1 0.16 -13.56 0.52
N ASN A 2 0.48 -12.27 0.35
CA ASN A 2 -0.25 -11.18 1.01
C ASN A 2 -1.36 -10.74 0.06
N THR A 3 -2.50 -11.40 0.18
CA THR A 3 -3.67 -11.12 -0.64
C THR A 3 -4.21 -9.76 -0.23
N ILE A 4 -4.38 -8.85 -1.18
CA ILE A 4 -4.97 -7.51 -1.00
C ILE A 4 -6.21 -7.50 -0.07
N GLY A 5 -6.97 -8.60 -0.02
CA GLY A 5 -8.04 -8.82 0.95
C GLY A 5 -7.64 -8.65 2.42
N SER A 6 -6.45 -9.09 2.86
CA SER A 6 -5.98 -8.87 4.23
C SER A 6 -5.76 -7.39 4.52
N LEU A 7 -5.19 -6.65 3.56
CA LEU A 7 -4.98 -5.21 3.68
C LEU A 7 -6.29 -4.43 3.72
N ILE A 8 -7.32 -4.88 2.98
CA ILE A 8 -8.66 -4.28 2.99
C ILE A 8 -9.38 -4.53 4.32
N ASN A 9 -9.24 -5.73 4.90
CA ASN A 9 -10.02 -6.15 6.07
C ASN A 9 -9.37 -5.84 7.43
N THR A 10 -8.10 -5.40 7.45
CA THR A 10 -7.40 -5.05 8.70
C THR A 10 -7.71 -3.62 9.17
N SER A 11 -6.92 -3.02 10.07
CA SER A 11 -6.98 -1.58 10.35
C SER A 11 -6.16 -0.77 9.33
N ALA A 12 -6.47 0.51 9.16
CA ALA A 12 -5.62 1.37 8.30
C ALA A 12 -4.18 1.50 8.85
N HIS A 13 -4.01 1.35 10.16
CA HIS A 13 -2.71 1.39 10.83
C HIS A 13 -1.90 0.12 10.52
N ASP A 14 -2.50 -1.06 10.59
CA ASP A 14 -1.83 -2.33 10.30
C ASP A 14 -1.51 -2.47 8.80
N ALA A 15 -2.39 -1.97 7.95
CA ALA A 15 -2.11 -1.85 6.51
C ALA A 15 -0.89 -0.96 6.26
N LYS A 16 -0.73 0.14 7.02
CA LYS A 16 0.44 1.00 6.95
C LYS A 16 1.71 0.27 7.40
N ILE A 17 1.70 -0.37 8.57
CA ILE A 17 2.86 -1.12 9.09
C ILE A 17 3.30 -2.17 8.07
N THR A 18 2.35 -2.93 7.53
CA THR A 18 2.63 -3.98 6.54
C THR A 18 3.30 -3.41 5.29
N LEU A 19 2.71 -2.36 4.71
CA LEU A 19 3.20 -1.74 3.49
C LEU A 19 4.54 -1.03 3.69
N GLU A 20 4.77 -0.39 4.84
CA GLU A 20 6.07 0.22 5.17
C GLU A 20 7.16 -0.83 5.44
N GLY A 21 6.82 -1.97 6.05
CA GLY A 21 7.75 -3.10 6.18
C GLY A 21 8.12 -3.72 4.83
N MET A 22 7.17 -3.79 3.90
CA MET A 22 7.44 -4.21 2.52
C MET A 22 8.35 -3.21 1.80
N LEU A 23 8.08 -1.91 1.94
CA LEU A 23 8.88 -0.85 1.33
C LEU A 23 10.37 -0.98 1.70
N ALA A 24 10.67 -1.12 2.99
CA ALA A 24 12.05 -1.17 3.49
C ALA A 24 12.89 -2.35 2.96
N SER A 25 12.24 -3.44 2.51
CA SER A 25 12.92 -4.65 2.04
C SER A 25 12.79 -4.88 0.54
N ARG A 26 11.65 -4.51 -0.04
CA ARG A 26 11.20 -4.85 -1.40
C ARG A 26 10.38 -3.69 -1.97
N PRO A 27 11.01 -2.56 -2.33
CA PRO A 27 10.31 -1.35 -2.77
C PRO A 27 9.44 -1.58 -4.02
N ALA A 28 9.88 -2.39 -4.98
CA ALA A 28 9.10 -2.74 -6.17
C ALA A 28 7.80 -3.50 -5.82
N GLU A 29 7.87 -4.47 -4.91
CA GLU A 29 6.70 -5.24 -4.48
C GLU A 29 5.75 -4.36 -3.65
N ALA A 30 6.30 -3.46 -2.82
CA ALA A 30 5.52 -2.49 -2.07
C ALA A 30 4.76 -1.52 -2.99
N ALA A 31 5.41 -1.00 -4.03
CA ALA A 31 4.77 -0.17 -5.05
C ALA A 31 3.61 -0.93 -5.72
N ARG A 32 3.85 -2.17 -6.17
CA ARG A 32 2.82 -2.97 -6.82
C ARG A 32 1.64 -3.24 -5.90
N THR A 33 1.91 -3.66 -4.67
CA THR A 33 0.87 -3.97 -3.69
C THR A 33 0.07 -2.73 -3.30
N ALA A 34 0.72 -1.57 -3.17
CA ALA A 34 0.05 -0.30 -2.90
C ALA A 34 -0.85 0.15 -4.05
N LEU A 35 -0.42 -0.07 -5.30
CA LEU A 35 -1.23 0.21 -6.50
C LEU A 35 -2.46 -0.71 -6.55
N ASP A 36 -2.26 -2.02 -6.43
CA ASP A 36 -3.35 -3.01 -6.44
C ASP A 36 -4.37 -2.72 -5.30
N LEU A 37 -3.89 -2.23 -4.15
CA LEU A 37 -4.76 -1.79 -3.04
C LEU A 37 -5.56 -0.54 -3.40
N LEU A 38 -4.98 0.45 -4.08
CA LEU A 38 -5.70 1.65 -4.52
C LEU A 38 -6.82 1.30 -5.51
N GLU A 39 -6.52 0.43 -6.48
CA GLU A 39 -7.50 -0.08 -7.45
C GLU A 39 -8.64 -0.80 -6.73
N ALA A 40 -8.32 -1.69 -5.78
CA ALA A 40 -9.32 -2.44 -5.03
C ALA A 40 -10.17 -1.58 -4.07
N LEU A 41 -9.73 -0.36 -3.74
CA LEU A 41 -10.46 0.61 -2.92
C LEU A 41 -11.19 1.69 -3.73
N GLN A 42 -11.05 1.67 -5.06
CA GLN A 42 -11.77 2.57 -5.94
C GLN A 42 -13.27 2.34 -5.82
N GLY A 43 -14.05 3.44 -5.73
CA GLY A 43 -15.50 3.38 -5.57
C GLY A 43 -16.01 2.91 -4.19
N LYS A 44 -15.13 2.49 -3.27
CA LYS A 44 -15.54 2.07 -1.91
C LYS A 44 -15.62 3.27 -0.97
N GLU A 45 -16.81 3.51 -0.43
CA GLU A 45 -17.05 4.52 0.61
C GLU A 45 -16.33 4.17 1.93
N GLY A 46 -16.03 5.17 2.75
CA GLY A 46 -15.38 4.98 4.06
C GLY A 46 -13.88 4.59 4.03
N GLN A 47 -13.30 4.29 2.87
CA GLN A 47 -11.91 3.82 2.76
C GLN A 47 -10.85 4.93 2.62
N ALA A 48 -11.18 6.17 3.00
CA ALA A 48 -10.31 7.34 2.78
C ALA A 48 -8.93 7.20 3.44
N SER A 49 -8.88 6.77 4.70
CA SER A 49 -7.62 6.58 5.43
C SER A 49 -6.73 5.54 4.78
N ARG A 50 -7.31 4.44 4.30
CA ARG A 50 -6.56 3.35 3.67
C ARG A 50 -6.02 3.74 2.30
N ARG A 51 -6.80 4.50 1.51
CA ARG A 51 -6.30 5.11 0.26
C ARG A 51 -5.13 6.05 0.51
N LYS A 52 -5.19 6.88 1.57
CA LYS A 52 -4.07 7.76 1.94
C LYS A 52 -2.80 6.97 2.29
N VAL A 53 -2.93 5.87 3.02
CA VAL A 53 -1.81 4.98 3.35
C VAL A 53 -1.21 4.39 2.08
N ALA A 54 -2.03 3.78 1.23
CA ALA A 54 -1.58 3.17 -0.02
C ALA A 54 -0.88 4.17 -0.95
N ALA A 55 -1.48 5.35 -1.16
CA ALA A 55 -0.88 6.40 -1.97
C ALA A 55 0.45 6.94 -1.39
N SER A 56 0.55 7.05 -0.06
CA SER A 56 1.79 7.47 0.61
C SER A 56 2.92 6.46 0.38
N VAL A 57 2.64 5.17 0.58
CA VAL A 57 3.63 4.10 0.35
C VAL A 57 4.02 4.02 -1.12
N LEU A 58 3.06 4.08 -2.04
CA LEU A 58 3.34 4.07 -3.48
C LEU A 58 4.31 5.19 -3.87
N ARG A 59 4.09 6.42 -3.35
CA ARG A 59 4.98 7.55 -3.61
C ARG A 59 6.38 7.32 -3.05
N LYS A 60 6.51 6.79 -1.82
CA LYS A 60 7.81 6.48 -1.21
C LYS A 60 8.56 5.41 -2.01
N ALA A 61 7.85 4.34 -2.40
CA ALA A 61 8.40 3.25 -3.19
C ALA A 61 8.88 3.73 -4.56
N ALA A 62 8.08 4.53 -5.27
CA ALA A 62 8.48 5.11 -6.55
C ALA A 62 9.78 5.92 -6.42
N LYS A 63 9.91 6.74 -5.37
CA LYS A 63 11.14 7.51 -5.11
C LYS A 63 12.35 6.63 -4.85
N GLU A 64 12.21 5.53 -4.11
CA GLU A 64 13.31 4.60 -3.87
C GLU A 64 13.75 3.88 -5.15
N LEU A 65 12.79 3.54 -6.01
CA LEU A 65 13.05 2.90 -7.30
C LEU A 65 13.73 3.84 -8.29
N GLU A 66 13.40 5.13 -8.30
CA GLU A 66 14.08 6.14 -9.12
C GLU A 66 15.53 6.40 -8.65
N ALA A 67 15.82 6.16 -7.37
CA ALA A 67 17.16 6.35 -6.80
C ALA A 67 18.07 5.12 -6.92
N SER A 68 17.55 4.00 -7.43
CA SER A 68 18.25 2.72 -7.62
C SER A 68 18.77 2.57 -9.04
#